data_AF-A0A2N8KV20-F1
#
_entry.id   AF-A0A2N8KV20-F1
#
_cell.length_a   1.000
_cell.length_b   1.000
_cell.length_c   1.000
_cell.angle_alpha   90.00
_cell.angle_beta   90.00
_cell.angle_gamma   90.00
#
_symmetry.space_group_name_H-M   'P 1'
#
loop_
_entity.id
_entity.type
_entity.pdbx_description
1 polymer ?
#
loop_
_entity_poly.entity_id
_entity_poly.type
_entity_poly.pdbx_seq_one_letter_code
_entity_poly.pdbx_strand_id
1 'polypeptide(L)'
;MDFAQMQETWLAMAADRRALWWQGAAGFALAALLPLLLELLYFRRQAKAGSWLKLRLLSLLMAPLCFAVVWLPARAVSGPMALGVFYLLLLTVGPGLWFGSHAWLGRRLRPPMSWLESLVMAVLGLVLLFGLPLMAAQMAEMEMAKEARQLSASPRQAPDESLLPHRVLPPKLYRMPGVGLVWTQSLIAPEGLRLLSIDQRVAGPWYPSAGVSHPQFCMQGGDLHLMWSSQEPTPQLRLHWRDAYGQNHKASHFPATRPTAEGSEAEEFRIGFRPRGLDPSAPIPRSRVYLSVILEAGLEPYMRALSQNDPEDPQDSDCILPGYQRPKIGHEGDIVQVGLTFQAPSGQPWPRADFRR
;
A
#
# COMPACT_ATOMS: atom_id res chain seq x y z
N MET A 1 1.72 0.97 -6.46
CA MET A 1 1.05 -0.35 -6.51
C MET A 1 2.00 -1.33 -7.16
N ASP A 2 2.08 -2.57 -6.67
CA ASP A 2 2.86 -3.59 -7.38
C ASP A 2 2.12 -4.08 -8.64
N PHE A 3 2.83 -4.82 -9.49
CA PHE A 3 2.27 -5.29 -10.76
C PHE A 3 1.13 -6.31 -10.58
N ALA A 4 1.24 -7.19 -9.58
CA ALA A 4 0.21 -8.19 -9.30
C ALA A 4 -1.11 -7.51 -8.90
N GLN A 5 -1.03 -6.48 -8.06
CA GLN A 5 -2.18 -5.67 -7.64
C GLN A 5 -2.82 -4.92 -8.80
N MET A 6 -2.01 -4.34 -9.70
CA MET A 6 -2.56 -3.70 -10.91
C MET A 6 -3.30 -4.72 -11.79
N GLN A 7 -2.74 -5.91 -11.94
CA GLN A 7 -3.37 -7.00 -12.70
C GLN A 7 -4.69 -7.45 -12.06
N GLU A 8 -4.73 -7.69 -10.75
CA GLU A 8 -5.94 -8.05 -10.03
C GLU A 8 -7.03 -6.98 -10.15
N THR A 9 -6.64 -5.72 -9.97
CA THR A 9 -7.55 -4.58 -10.10
C THR A 9 -8.13 -4.54 -11.51
N TRP A 10 -7.30 -4.68 -12.54
CA TRP A 10 -7.74 -4.68 -13.93
C TRP A 10 -8.69 -5.86 -14.22
N LEU A 11 -8.37 -7.07 -13.76
CA LEU A 11 -9.21 -8.27 -13.95
C LEU A 11 -10.58 -8.14 -13.24
N ALA A 12 -10.63 -7.42 -12.11
CA ALA A 12 -11.86 -7.17 -11.37
C ALA A 12 -12.76 -6.10 -12.01
N MET A 13 -12.25 -5.30 -12.96
CA MET A 13 -13.05 -4.30 -13.66
C MET A 13 -14.05 -4.93 -14.63
N ALA A 14 -15.20 -4.29 -14.78
CA ALA A 14 -16.17 -4.63 -15.81
C ALA A 14 -15.55 -4.52 -17.22
N ALA A 15 -16.07 -5.30 -18.17
CA ALA A 15 -15.46 -5.43 -19.50
C ALA A 15 -15.47 -4.12 -20.31
N ASP A 16 -16.51 -3.32 -20.16
CA ASP A 16 -16.63 -1.96 -20.72
C ASP A 16 -15.56 -1.02 -20.17
N ARG A 17 -15.29 -1.09 -18.86
CA ARG A 17 -14.21 -0.31 -18.22
C ARG A 17 -12.85 -0.75 -18.72
N ARG A 18 -12.60 -2.05 -18.84
CA ARG A 18 -11.36 -2.56 -19.45
C ARG A 18 -11.19 -2.11 -20.91
N ALA A 19 -12.29 -2.04 -21.67
CA ALA A 19 -12.25 -1.53 -23.04
C ALA A 19 -11.87 -0.03 -23.09
N LEU A 20 -12.38 0.79 -22.16
CA LEU A 20 -11.96 2.19 -22.02
C LEU A 20 -10.45 2.33 -21.74
N TRP A 21 -9.89 1.48 -20.89
CA TRP A 21 -8.44 1.45 -20.64
C TRP A 21 -7.64 1.13 -21.92
N TRP A 22 -8.09 0.14 -22.70
CA TRP A 22 -7.46 -0.17 -23.98
C TRP A 22 -7.58 0.95 -25.00
N GLN A 23 -8.73 1.62 -25.07
CA GLN A 23 -8.93 2.79 -25.92
C GLN A 23 -8.03 3.95 -25.50
N GLY A 24 -7.87 4.18 -24.19
CA GLY A 24 -6.95 5.18 -23.64
C GLY A 24 -5.50 4.87 -23.99
N ALA A 25 -5.07 3.61 -23.84
CA ALA A 25 -3.73 3.17 -24.22
C ALA A 25 -3.47 3.32 -25.73
N ALA A 26 -4.44 2.95 -26.57
CA ALA A 26 -4.36 3.12 -28.02
C ALA A 26 -4.32 4.61 -28.41
N GLY A 27 -5.16 5.44 -27.79
CA GLY A 27 -5.19 6.88 -27.98
C GLY A 27 -3.86 7.54 -27.59
N PHE A 28 -3.28 7.12 -26.46
CA PHE A 28 -1.95 7.57 -26.04
C PHE A 28 -0.86 7.15 -27.03
N ALA A 29 -0.87 5.90 -27.49
CA ALA A 29 0.08 5.42 -28.49
C ALA A 29 -0.02 6.23 -29.80
N LEU A 30 -1.24 6.51 -30.27
CA LEU A 30 -1.47 7.36 -31.44
C LEU A 30 -0.97 8.80 -31.22
N ALA A 31 -1.23 9.37 -30.05
CA ALA A 31 -0.75 10.70 -29.68
C ALA A 31 0.79 10.76 -29.62
N ALA A 32 1.45 9.69 -29.16
CA ALA A 32 2.91 9.57 -29.13
C ALA A 32 3.53 9.41 -30.55
N LEU A 33 2.77 8.92 -31.53
CA LEU A 33 3.21 8.87 -32.93
C LEU A 33 3.09 10.21 -33.66
N LEU A 34 2.20 11.10 -33.23
CA LEU A 34 2.02 12.43 -33.81
C LEU A 34 3.32 13.26 -33.89
N PRO A 35 4.12 13.42 -32.82
CA PRO A 35 5.38 14.16 -32.90
C PRO A 35 6.37 13.54 -33.90
N LEU A 36 6.43 12.19 -34.00
CA LEU A 36 7.27 11.53 -35.00
C LEU A 36 6.80 11.82 -36.43
N LEU A 37 5.49 11.86 -36.65
CA LEU A 37 4.91 12.26 -37.94
C LEU A 37 5.26 13.72 -38.28
N LEU A 38 5.08 14.64 -37.33
CA LEU A 38 5.38 16.06 -37.53
C LEU A 38 6.87 16.29 -37.83
N GLU A 39 7.76 15.62 -37.12
CA GLU A 39 9.20 15.64 -37.42
C GLU A 39 9.50 15.11 -38.82
N LEU A 40 8.93 13.96 -39.19
CA LEU A 40 9.13 13.38 -40.52
C LEU A 40 8.67 14.36 -41.61
N LEU A 41 7.51 14.99 -41.45
CA LEU A 41 6.99 15.98 -42.39
C LEU A 41 7.91 17.21 -42.46
N TYR A 42 8.40 17.70 -41.33
CA TYR A 42 9.34 18.83 -41.25
C TYR A 42 10.65 18.52 -42.00
N PHE A 43 11.30 17.39 -41.74
CA PHE A 43 12.57 17.03 -42.39
C PHE A 43 12.39 16.59 -43.83
N ARG A 44 11.22 16.04 -44.20
CA ARG A 44 10.91 15.72 -45.60
C ARG A 44 10.83 16.97 -46.46
N ARG A 45 10.24 18.07 -45.96
CA ARG A 45 10.21 19.38 -46.65
C ARG A 45 11.60 19.94 -46.92
N GLN A 46 12.60 19.54 -46.13
CA GLN A 46 14.00 19.95 -46.29
C GLN A 46 14.86 18.92 -47.03
N ALA A 47 14.26 17.89 -47.64
CA ALA A 47 14.96 16.76 -48.26
C ALA A 47 15.91 15.99 -47.31
N LYS A 48 15.64 16.03 -46.00
CA LYS A 48 16.45 15.40 -44.92
C LYS A 48 15.78 14.17 -44.29
N ALA A 49 14.72 13.62 -44.89
CA ALA A 49 13.97 12.48 -44.31
C ALA A 49 14.86 11.25 -44.00
N GLY A 50 15.81 10.93 -44.89
CA GLY A 50 16.76 9.83 -44.65
C GLY A 50 17.71 10.09 -43.47
N SER A 51 18.13 11.35 -43.29
CA SER A 51 18.96 11.77 -42.15
C SER A 51 18.16 11.71 -40.83
N TRP A 52 16.89 12.13 -40.86
CA TRP A 52 15.97 12.01 -39.72
C TRP A 52 15.83 10.55 -39.27
N LEU A 53 15.54 9.63 -40.20
CA LEU A 53 15.34 8.22 -39.89
C LEU A 53 16.59 7.61 -39.23
N LYS A 54 17.78 7.90 -39.76
CA LYS A 54 19.05 7.42 -39.21
C LYS A 54 19.29 7.94 -37.79
N LEU A 55 18.95 9.20 -37.50
CA LEU A 55 19.04 9.73 -36.12
C LEU A 55 18.03 9.07 -35.18
N ARG A 56 16.81 8.75 -35.62
CA ARG A 56 15.82 8.03 -34.80
C ARG A 56 16.25 6.60 -34.49
N LEU A 57 16.82 5.90 -35.48
CA LEU A 57 17.44 4.58 -35.25
C LEU A 57 18.62 4.68 -34.27
N LEU A 58 19.43 5.74 -34.37
CA LEU A 58 20.47 6.01 -33.37
C LEU A 58 19.86 6.22 -31.97
N SER A 59 18.78 6.99 -31.83
CA SER A 59 18.11 7.18 -30.53
C SER A 59 17.69 5.83 -29.92
N LEU A 60 17.10 4.94 -30.74
CA LEU A 60 16.66 3.61 -30.31
C LEU A 60 17.83 2.71 -29.90
N LEU A 61 18.96 2.80 -30.58
CA LEU A 61 20.18 2.05 -30.23
C LEU A 61 20.87 2.62 -28.98
N MET A 62 20.96 3.95 -28.90
CA MET A 62 21.69 4.63 -27.82
C MET A 62 20.95 4.59 -26.50
N ALA A 63 19.62 4.47 -26.49
CA ALA A 63 18.83 4.42 -25.26
C ALA A 63 19.21 3.23 -24.36
N PRO A 64 19.18 1.96 -24.83
CA PRO A 64 19.63 0.82 -24.03
C PRO A 64 21.13 0.85 -23.74
N LEU A 65 21.97 1.41 -24.65
CA LEU A 65 23.39 1.54 -24.40
C LEU A 65 23.70 2.53 -23.27
N CYS A 66 23.08 3.72 -23.29
CA CYS A 66 23.19 4.70 -22.21
C CYS A 66 22.67 4.12 -20.89
N PHE A 67 21.54 3.41 -20.93
CA PHE A 67 21.02 2.70 -19.75
C PHE A 67 22.04 1.71 -19.21
N ALA A 68 22.62 0.84 -20.06
CA ALA A 68 23.60 -0.15 -19.65
C ALA A 68 24.87 0.48 -19.07
N VAL A 69 25.40 1.53 -19.70
CA VAL A 69 26.60 2.25 -19.25
C VAL A 69 26.39 2.94 -17.90
N VAL A 70 25.19 3.43 -17.61
CA VAL A 70 24.88 4.07 -16.33
C VAL A 70 24.54 3.04 -15.25
N TRP A 71 23.70 2.06 -15.58
CA TRP A 71 23.11 1.14 -14.61
C TRP A 71 24.04 0.00 -14.21
N LEU A 72 24.73 -0.65 -15.16
CA LEU A 72 25.53 -1.83 -14.86
C LEU A 72 26.71 -1.53 -13.91
N PRO A 73 27.47 -0.43 -14.08
CA PRO A 73 28.55 -0.12 -13.15
C PRO A 73 28.03 0.22 -11.76
N ALA A 74 26.92 0.97 -11.67
CA ALA A 74 26.29 1.28 -10.39
C ALA A 74 25.84 0.01 -9.65
N ARG A 75 25.26 -0.96 -10.37
CA ARG A 75 24.84 -2.25 -9.82
C ARG A 75 26.02 -3.12 -9.35
N ALA A 76 27.20 -2.94 -9.93
CA ALA A 76 28.42 -3.66 -9.54
C ALA A 76 29.05 -3.13 -8.24
N VAL A 77 28.59 -1.98 -7.73
CA VAL A 77 29.07 -1.38 -6.48
C VAL A 77 28.04 -1.64 -5.38
N SER A 78 28.49 -2.03 -4.19
CA SER A 78 27.63 -2.27 -3.03
C SER A 78 27.52 -1.05 -2.12
N GLY A 79 26.38 -0.89 -1.45
CA GLY A 79 26.18 0.12 -0.42
C GLY A 79 25.99 1.54 -0.98
N PRO A 80 26.15 2.59 -0.14
CA PRO A 80 25.81 3.96 -0.51
C PRO A 80 26.64 4.52 -1.68
N MET A 81 27.84 3.96 -1.94
CA MET A 81 28.68 4.34 -3.07
C MET A 81 28.05 4.01 -4.43
N ALA A 82 27.16 3.01 -4.49
CA ALA A 82 26.43 2.66 -5.71
C ALA A 82 25.62 3.84 -6.25
N LEU A 83 24.99 4.58 -5.34
CA LEU A 83 24.20 5.76 -5.67
C LEU A 83 25.08 6.90 -6.19
N GLY A 84 26.25 7.11 -5.58
CA GLY A 84 27.23 8.11 -6.04
C GLY A 84 27.74 7.82 -7.45
N VAL A 85 28.11 6.57 -7.73
CA VAL A 85 28.52 6.12 -9.07
C VAL A 85 27.39 6.28 -10.07
N PHE A 86 26.16 5.89 -9.70
CA PHE A 86 24.98 6.07 -10.53
C PHE A 86 24.78 7.54 -10.93
N TYR A 87 24.79 8.47 -9.98
CA TYR A 87 24.61 9.89 -10.27
C TYR A 87 25.74 10.48 -11.11
N LEU A 88 27.00 10.12 -10.82
CA LEU A 88 28.14 10.56 -11.62
C LEU A 88 27.96 10.16 -13.08
N LEU A 89 27.66 8.88 -13.34
CA LEU A 89 27.46 8.36 -14.70
C LEU A 89 26.21 8.97 -15.36
N LEU A 90 25.11 9.09 -14.62
CA LEU A 90 23.86 9.65 -15.13
C LEU A 90 23.98 11.13 -15.50
N LEU A 91 24.76 11.91 -14.77
CA LEU A 91 24.87 13.37 -14.99
C LEU A 91 26.02 13.74 -15.95
N THR A 92 26.98 12.85 -16.18
CA THR A 92 28.15 13.14 -17.04
C THR A 92 28.22 12.22 -18.26
N VAL A 93 28.46 10.93 -18.04
CA VAL A 93 28.71 9.96 -19.12
C VAL A 93 27.47 9.72 -19.97
N GLY A 94 26.30 9.52 -19.36
CA GLY A 94 25.04 9.30 -20.06
C GLY A 94 24.70 10.44 -21.03
N PRO A 95 24.64 11.70 -20.57
CA PRO A 95 24.41 12.87 -21.42
C PRO A 95 25.49 13.03 -22.49
N GLY A 96 26.77 12.85 -22.13
CA GLY A 96 27.88 12.90 -23.08
C GLY A 96 27.73 11.90 -24.23
N LEU A 97 27.39 10.65 -23.91
CA LEU A 97 27.13 9.61 -24.91
C LEU A 97 25.88 9.92 -25.73
N TRP A 98 24.78 10.31 -25.09
CA TRP A 98 23.52 10.55 -25.75
C TRP A 98 23.59 11.74 -26.71
N PHE A 99 23.88 12.94 -26.20
CA PHE A 99 23.93 14.16 -27.02
C PHE A 99 25.13 14.17 -27.96
N GLY A 100 26.27 13.65 -27.50
CA GLY A 100 27.50 13.56 -28.31
C GLY A 100 27.32 12.68 -29.54
N SER A 101 26.70 11.50 -29.39
CA SER A 101 26.44 10.60 -30.54
C SER A 101 25.47 11.22 -31.54
N HIS A 102 24.39 11.88 -31.09
CA HIS A 102 23.44 12.56 -31.98
C HIS A 102 24.11 13.70 -32.74
N ALA A 103 24.89 14.54 -32.08
CA ALA A 103 25.62 15.64 -32.71
C ALA A 103 26.75 15.16 -33.65
N TRP A 104 27.39 14.04 -33.32
CA TRP A 104 28.43 13.43 -34.15
C TRP A 104 27.85 12.80 -35.42
N LEU A 105 26.80 11.98 -35.29
CA LEU A 105 26.16 11.35 -36.45
C LEU A 105 25.47 12.39 -37.30
N GLY A 106 24.74 13.34 -36.69
CA GLY A 106 24.01 14.41 -37.37
C GLY A 106 24.86 15.17 -38.38
N ARG A 107 26.09 15.53 -38.00
CA ARG A 107 27.05 16.22 -38.88
C ARG A 107 27.60 15.37 -40.03
N ARG A 108 27.55 14.04 -39.93
CA ARG A 108 28.09 13.09 -40.92
C ARG A 108 27.04 12.55 -41.89
N LEU A 109 25.78 12.85 -41.65
CA LEU A 109 24.69 12.48 -42.54
C LEU A 109 24.73 13.30 -43.84
N ARG A 110 24.09 12.77 -44.87
CA ARG A 110 23.92 13.43 -46.17
C ARG A 110 22.42 13.43 -46.51
N PRO A 111 21.73 14.58 -46.47
CA PRO A 111 22.24 15.91 -46.10
C PRO A 111 22.61 16.01 -44.60
N PRO A 112 23.56 16.89 -44.21
CA PRO A 112 23.95 17.05 -42.81
C PRO A 112 22.85 17.73 -42.00
N MET A 113 22.74 17.35 -40.73
CA MET A 113 21.93 18.04 -39.74
C MET A 113 22.74 19.13 -39.05
N SER A 114 22.12 20.28 -38.77
CA SER A 114 22.71 21.33 -37.96
C SER A 114 22.87 20.88 -36.51
N TRP A 115 23.66 21.64 -35.73
CA TRP A 115 23.80 21.42 -34.29
C TRP A 115 22.45 21.50 -33.58
N LEU A 116 21.63 22.51 -33.91
CA LEU A 116 20.32 22.70 -33.31
C LEU A 116 19.35 21.57 -33.69
N GLU A 117 19.35 21.14 -34.95
CA GLU A 117 18.53 20.00 -35.40
C GLU A 117 18.91 18.72 -34.65
N SER A 118 20.20 18.45 -34.50
CA SER A 118 20.70 17.27 -33.77
C SER A 118 20.34 17.32 -32.28
N LEU A 119 20.44 18.49 -31.66
CA LEU A 119 20.08 18.70 -30.26
C LEU A 119 18.57 18.52 -30.03
N VAL A 120 17.73 19.12 -30.88
CA VAL A 120 16.27 18.97 -30.82
C VAL A 120 15.88 17.50 -30.98
N MET A 121 16.49 16.79 -31.93
CA MET A 121 16.25 15.36 -32.13
C MET A 121 16.62 14.52 -30.90
N ALA A 122 17.74 14.85 -30.25
CA ALA A 122 18.18 14.17 -29.03
C ALA A 122 17.25 14.45 -27.84
N VAL A 123 16.80 15.69 -27.65
CA VAL A 123 15.85 16.06 -26.59
C VAL A 123 14.49 15.40 -26.82
N LEU A 124 13.94 15.51 -28.04
CA LEU A 124 12.67 14.86 -28.38
C LEU A 124 12.78 13.33 -28.26
N GLY A 125 13.95 12.75 -28.59
CA GLY A 125 14.19 11.33 -28.38
C GLY A 125 14.06 10.92 -26.90
N LEU A 126 14.58 11.71 -25.96
CA LEU A 126 14.42 11.45 -24.52
C LEU A 126 12.96 11.59 -24.07
N VAL A 127 12.27 12.62 -24.56
CA VAL A 127 10.84 12.83 -24.25
C VAL A 127 10.02 11.65 -24.75
N LEU A 128 10.24 11.19 -25.98
CA LEU A 128 9.47 10.09 -26.56
C LEU A 128 9.77 8.74 -25.92
N LEU A 129 11.04 8.44 -25.62
CA LEU A 129 11.46 7.13 -25.11
C LEU A 129 11.29 6.99 -23.59
N PHE A 130 11.45 8.07 -22.84
CA PHE A 130 11.44 8.03 -21.37
C PHE A 130 10.36 8.92 -20.77
N GLY A 131 10.26 10.18 -21.21
CA GLY A 131 9.33 11.14 -20.62
C GLY A 131 7.86 10.75 -20.75
N LEU A 132 7.41 10.47 -21.98
CA LEU A 132 6.03 10.10 -22.28
C LEU A 132 5.63 8.77 -21.61
N PRO A 133 6.40 7.66 -21.73
CA PRO A 133 6.06 6.42 -21.02
C PRO A 133 6.02 6.58 -19.50
N LEU A 134 6.94 7.33 -18.91
CA LEU A 134 6.95 7.57 -17.46
C LEU A 134 5.70 8.35 -17.02
N MET A 135 5.35 9.41 -17.74
CA MET A 135 4.15 10.20 -17.46
C MET A 135 2.88 9.34 -17.60
N ALA A 136 2.79 8.53 -18.65
CA ALA A 136 1.67 7.61 -18.85
C ALA A 136 1.57 6.57 -17.72
N ALA A 137 2.70 6.01 -17.29
CA ALA A 137 2.74 5.06 -16.18
C ALA A 137 2.26 5.68 -14.87
N GLN A 138 2.70 6.91 -14.56
CA GLN A 138 2.26 7.63 -13.34
C GLN A 138 0.75 7.96 -13.38
N MET A 139 0.24 8.44 -14.52
CA MET A 139 -1.19 8.70 -14.69
C MET A 139 -2.00 7.41 -14.58
N ALA A 140 -1.55 6.33 -15.22
CA ALA A 140 -2.18 5.03 -15.13
C ALA A 140 -2.20 4.52 -13.69
N GLU A 141 -1.11 4.64 -12.93
CA GLU A 141 -1.08 4.24 -11.53
C GLU A 141 -2.08 5.02 -10.67
N MET A 142 -2.17 6.34 -10.86
CA MET A 142 -3.15 7.17 -10.15
C MET A 142 -4.60 6.77 -10.46
N GLU A 143 -4.93 6.56 -11.73
CA GLU A 143 -6.29 6.16 -12.13
C GLU A 143 -6.59 4.72 -11.69
N MET A 144 -5.64 3.78 -11.80
CA MET A 144 -5.79 2.41 -11.28
C MET A 144 -6.05 2.42 -9.77
N ALA A 145 -5.36 3.29 -9.02
CA ALA A 145 -5.60 3.43 -7.59
C ALA A 145 -7.01 3.96 -7.29
N LYS A 146 -7.57 4.86 -8.12
CA LYS A 146 -8.96 5.32 -7.99
C LYS A 146 -9.96 4.21 -8.29
N GLU A 147 -9.77 3.44 -9.36
CA GLU A 147 -10.62 2.29 -9.68
C GLU A 147 -10.57 1.24 -8.56
N ALA A 148 -9.37 0.96 -8.04
CA ALA A 148 -9.21 0.02 -6.92
C ALA A 148 -10.05 0.46 -5.71
N ARG A 149 -10.05 1.76 -5.37
CA ARG A 149 -10.88 2.32 -4.28
C ARG A 149 -12.37 2.16 -4.55
N GLN A 150 -12.82 2.38 -5.78
CA GLN A 150 -14.24 2.18 -6.13
C GLN A 150 -14.65 0.72 -6.01
N LEU A 151 -13.79 -0.21 -6.45
CA LEU A 151 -14.00 -1.64 -6.27
C LEU A 151 -13.99 -2.06 -4.79
N SER A 152 -13.28 -1.33 -3.91
CA SER A 152 -13.36 -1.52 -2.47
C SER A 152 -14.67 -1.04 -1.87
N ALA A 153 -15.33 -0.05 -2.48
CA ALA A 153 -16.60 0.47 -1.97
C ALA A 153 -17.79 -0.46 -2.23
N SER A 154 -17.66 -1.42 -3.15
CA SER A 154 -18.68 -2.45 -3.44
C SER A 154 -18.14 -3.84 -3.10
N PRO A 155 -18.29 -4.31 -1.85
CA PRO A 155 -17.83 -5.63 -1.44
C PRO A 155 -18.45 -6.71 -2.33
N ARG A 156 -17.62 -7.51 -2.97
CA ARG A 156 -18.05 -8.70 -3.72
C ARG A 156 -17.15 -9.86 -3.33
N GLN A 157 -17.77 -10.98 -3.03
CA GLN A 157 -17.05 -12.24 -2.86
C GLN A 157 -16.55 -12.68 -4.24
N ALA A 158 -15.28 -13.07 -4.33
CA ALA A 158 -14.74 -13.60 -5.59
C ALA A 158 -15.32 -15.00 -5.85
N PRO A 159 -15.51 -15.41 -7.12
CA PRO A 159 -16.15 -16.69 -7.45
C PRO A 159 -15.33 -17.92 -7.02
N ASP A 160 -14.05 -17.77 -6.69
CA ASP A 160 -13.14 -18.81 -6.21
C ASP A 160 -12.97 -18.84 -4.69
N GLU A 161 -13.72 -18.01 -3.95
CA GLU A 161 -13.67 -17.99 -2.49
C GLU A 161 -14.54 -19.09 -1.87
N SER A 162 -13.99 -19.76 -0.85
CA SER A 162 -14.71 -20.73 -0.04
C SER A 162 -15.65 -20.01 0.94
N LEU A 163 -16.58 -20.75 1.55
CA LEU A 163 -17.34 -20.23 2.69
C LEU A 163 -16.39 -20.03 3.88
N LEU A 164 -16.55 -18.92 4.59
CA LEU A 164 -15.76 -18.63 5.77
C LEU A 164 -16.10 -19.64 6.88
N PRO A 165 -15.12 -20.39 7.41
CA PRO A 165 -15.37 -21.42 8.42
C PRO A 165 -15.57 -20.84 9.83
N HIS A 166 -15.12 -19.60 10.06
CA HIS A 166 -15.28 -18.92 11.33
C HIS A 166 -16.76 -18.69 11.67
N ARG A 167 -17.11 -18.87 12.94
CA ARG A 167 -18.38 -18.41 13.47
C ARG A 167 -18.31 -16.90 13.66
N VAL A 168 -18.97 -16.16 12.77
CA VAL A 168 -19.06 -14.71 12.80
C VAL A 168 -20.06 -14.27 13.86
N LEU A 169 -19.59 -13.65 14.94
CA LEU A 169 -20.47 -13.06 15.96
C LEU A 169 -21.10 -11.75 15.44
N PRO A 170 -22.29 -11.35 15.94
CA PRO A 170 -22.89 -10.08 15.55
C PRO A 170 -21.99 -8.90 15.94
N PRO A 171 -21.87 -7.86 15.10
CA PRO A 171 -21.18 -6.63 15.48
C PRO A 171 -21.83 -6.00 16.72
N LYS A 172 -20.99 -5.53 17.65
CA LYS A 172 -21.41 -4.74 18.81
C LYS A 172 -21.00 -3.29 18.65
N LEU A 173 -21.86 -2.39 19.09
CA LEU A 173 -21.65 -0.95 19.04
C LEU A 173 -21.39 -0.39 20.44
N TYR A 174 -20.29 0.34 20.58
CA TYR A 174 -19.90 0.99 21.81
C TYR A 174 -19.79 2.51 21.65
N ARG A 175 -20.15 3.25 22.70
CA ARG A 175 -19.86 4.67 22.88
C ARG A 175 -18.55 4.80 23.66
N MET A 176 -17.59 5.50 23.06
CA MET A 176 -16.24 5.69 23.59
C MET A 176 -15.93 7.19 23.75
N PRO A 177 -15.57 7.66 24.97
CA PRO A 177 -15.20 9.05 25.21
C PRO A 177 -14.05 9.50 24.30
N GLY A 178 -14.15 10.70 23.71
CA GLY A 178 -13.12 11.28 22.83
C GLY A 178 -13.02 10.68 21.41
N VAL A 179 -13.67 9.54 21.14
CA VAL A 179 -13.67 8.87 19.83
C VAL A 179 -15.06 8.87 19.17
N GLY A 180 -16.12 8.72 19.97
CA GLY A 180 -17.49 8.61 19.49
C GLY A 180 -17.95 7.16 19.43
N LEU A 181 -18.49 6.73 18.28
CA LEU A 181 -18.99 5.36 18.11
C LEU A 181 -17.87 4.43 17.63
N VAL A 182 -17.78 3.27 18.27
CA VAL A 182 -16.79 2.23 17.96
C VAL A 182 -17.51 0.91 17.77
N TRP A 183 -17.20 0.23 16.67
CA TRP A 183 -17.68 -1.09 16.35
C TRP A 183 -16.67 -2.14 16.75
N THR A 184 -17.16 -3.27 17.24
CA THR A 184 -16.35 -4.46 17.47
C THR A 184 -17.05 -5.68 16.91
N GLN A 185 -16.28 -6.67 16.47
CA GLN A 185 -16.82 -7.94 16.00
C GLN A 185 -15.78 -9.04 16.25
N SER A 186 -16.22 -10.24 16.59
CA SER A 186 -15.31 -11.39 16.73
C SER A 186 -15.70 -12.51 15.77
N LEU A 187 -14.69 -13.13 15.18
CA LEU A 187 -14.78 -14.28 14.31
C LEU A 187 -14.06 -15.41 15.02
N ILE A 188 -14.81 -16.43 15.44
CA ILE A 188 -14.28 -17.54 16.23
C ILE A 188 -13.96 -18.70 15.29
N ALA A 189 -12.71 -19.13 15.27
CA ALA A 189 -12.26 -20.25 14.47
C ALA A 189 -12.79 -21.59 15.02
N PRO A 190 -13.15 -22.54 14.16
CA PRO A 190 -13.37 -23.91 14.59
C PRO A 190 -12.05 -24.56 15.03
N GLU A 191 -12.14 -25.59 15.86
CA GLU A 191 -10.97 -26.35 16.31
C GLU A 191 -10.20 -26.95 15.12
N GLY A 192 -8.87 -26.95 15.20
CA GLY A 192 -7.99 -27.50 14.17
C GLY A 192 -7.80 -26.63 12.93
N LEU A 193 -8.51 -25.49 12.81
CA LEU A 193 -8.25 -24.53 11.73
C LEU A 193 -6.89 -23.87 11.92
N ARG A 194 -6.06 -23.90 10.87
CA ARG A 194 -4.78 -23.19 10.83
C ARG A 194 -4.87 -21.99 9.91
N LEU A 195 -4.92 -20.80 10.50
CA LEU A 195 -4.78 -19.55 9.76
C LEU A 195 -3.36 -19.44 9.19
N LEU A 196 -3.25 -19.11 7.91
CA LEU A 196 -1.97 -18.98 7.20
C LEU A 196 -1.57 -17.52 7.04
N SER A 197 -2.50 -16.69 6.60
CA SER A 197 -2.30 -15.25 6.43
C SER A 197 -3.63 -14.52 6.41
N ILE A 198 -3.57 -13.22 6.69
CA ILE A 198 -4.67 -12.29 6.48
C ILE A 198 -4.17 -11.24 5.50
N ASP A 199 -4.98 -10.95 4.48
CA ASP A 199 -4.79 -9.75 3.68
C ASP A 199 -5.84 -8.72 4.10
N GLN A 200 -5.42 -7.47 4.22
CA GLN A 200 -6.30 -6.35 4.54
C GLN A 200 -6.45 -5.45 3.30
N ARG A 201 -7.68 -5.01 3.03
CA ARG A 201 -7.94 -4.03 1.98
C ARG A 201 -7.93 -2.62 2.56
N VAL A 202 -6.93 -1.81 2.19
CA VAL A 202 -6.83 -0.39 2.59
C VAL A 202 -6.87 0.47 1.34
N ALA A 203 -8.00 1.15 1.10
CA ALA A 203 -8.18 2.10 0.00
C ALA A 203 -7.76 1.56 -1.40
N GLY A 204 -8.09 0.30 -1.71
CA GLY A 204 -7.82 -0.28 -3.03
C GLY A 204 -7.50 -1.77 -3.01
N PRO A 205 -6.25 -2.19 -3.24
CA PRO A 205 -5.91 -3.62 -3.35
C PRO A 205 -5.84 -4.32 -1.99
N TRP A 206 -5.74 -5.65 -2.03
CA TRP A 206 -5.43 -6.48 -0.88
C TRP A 206 -3.94 -6.38 -0.56
N TYR A 207 -3.62 -6.13 0.71
CA TYR A 207 -2.25 -6.06 1.21
C TYR A 207 -2.03 -7.18 2.22
N PRO A 208 -0.98 -8.01 2.05
CA PRO A 208 -0.58 -8.96 3.08
C PRO A 208 -0.35 -8.22 4.39
N SER A 209 -0.95 -8.69 5.47
CA SER A 209 -0.79 -8.05 6.79
C SER A 209 0.36 -8.66 7.61
N ALA A 210 1.02 -9.70 7.10
CA ALA A 210 2.10 -10.39 7.82
C ALA A 210 3.26 -9.43 8.16
N GLY A 211 3.65 -9.39 9.44
CA GLY A 211 4.74 -8.54 9.94
C GLY A 211 4.42 -7.05 10.00
N VAL A 212 3.16 -6.65 9.77
CA VAL A 212 2.69 -5.26 9.85
C VAL A 212 1.73 -5.12 11.03
N SER A 213 1.77 -3.98 11.72
CA SER A 213 0.86 -3.65 12.81
C SER A 213 -0.60 -3.59 12.35
N HIS A 214 -1.53 -4.23 13.08
CA HIS A 214 -2.95 -4.34 12.72
C HIS A 214 -3.82 -3.45 13.61
N PRO A 215 -4.05 -2.16 13.29
CA PRO A 215 -4.91 -1.33 14.11
C PRO A 215 -6.36 -1.82 14.09
N GLN A 216 -6.89 -2.29 12.96
CA GLN A 216 -8.33 -2.59 12.84
C GLN A 216 -8.73 -4.00 13.29
N PHE A 217 -7.77 -4.88 13.55
CA PHE A 217 -8.03 -6.24 14.00
C PHE A 217 -6.87 -6.79 14.82
N CYS A 218 -7.11 -7.83 15.61
CA CYS A 218 -6.07 -8.60 16.26
C CYS A 218 -6.46 -10.08 16.25
N MET A 219 -5.46 -10.93 16.43
CA MET A 219 -5.56 -12.38 16.40
C MET A 219 -5.27 -12.97 17.79
N GLN A 220 -6.00 -14.03 18.10
CA GLN A 220 -5.70 -14.93 19.20
C GLN A 220 -5.72 -16.36 18.67
N GLY A 221 -4.53 -16.91 18.36
CA GLY A 221 -4.46 -18.17 17.63
C GLY A 221 -5.19 -18.09 16.27
N GLY A 222 -6.27 -18.86 16.10
CA GLY A 222 -7.11 -18.82 14.90
C GLY A 222 -8.24 -17.79 14.92
N ASP A 223 -8.54 -17.24 16.10
CA ASP A 223 -9.61 -16.26 16.31
C ASP A 223 -9.19 -14.88 15.85
N LEU A 224 -10.16 -14.11 15.36
CA LEU A 224 -9.95 -12.77 14.83
C LEU A 224 -10.94 -11.80 15.44
N HIS A 225 -10.43 -10.71 16.01
CA HIS A 225 -11.24 -9.68 16.65
C HIS A 225 -11.03 -8.33 15.97
N LEU A 226 -12.13 -7.72 15.54
CA LEU A 226 -12.17 -6.48 14.80
C LEU A 226 -12.55 -5.32 15.73
N MET A 227 -11.93 -4.16 15.53
CA MET A 227 -12.26 -2.92 16.23
C MET A 227 -11.98 -1.70 15.35
N TRP A 228 -13.02 -0.93 15.05
CA TRP A 228 -12.90 0.28 14.22
C TRP A 228 -13.86 1.37 14.68
N SER A 229 -13.44 2.63 14.56
CA SER A 229 -14.34 3.76 14.84
C SER A 229 -15.31 3.99 13.68
N SER A 230 -16.43 4.67 13.92
CA SER A 230 -17.34 5.11 12.86
C SER A 230 -16.70 6.13 11.90
N GLN A 231 -15.52 6.66 12.22
CA GLN A 231 -14.76 7.60 11.41
C GLN A 231 -13.70 6.88 10.54
N GLU A 232 -13.44 5.60 10.81
CA GLU A 232 -12.53 4.77 10.03
C GLU A 232 -13.29 3.99 8.95
N PRO A 233 -12.64 3.64 7.82
CA PRO A 233 -13.22 2.70 6.86
C PRO A 233 -13.48 1.35 7.53
N THR A 234 -14.61 0.74 7.21
CA THR A 234 -14.93 -0.61 7.69
C THR A 234 -13.86 -1.60 7.25
N PRO A 235 -13.30 -2.41 8.17
CA PRO A 235 -12.23 -3.33 7.83
C PRO A 235 -12.72 -4.36 6.81
N GLN A 236 -11.94 -4.59 5.76
CA GLN A 236 -12.19 -5.63 4.77
C GLN A 236 -11.01 -6.59 4.81
N LEU A 237 -11.29 -7.86 5.12
CA LEU A 237 -10.26 -8.86 5.37
C LEU A 237 -10.43 -10.03 4.42
N ARG A 238 -9.32 -10.62 3.98
CA ARG A 238 -9.29 -11.88 3.26
C ARG A 238 -8.44 -12.85 4.06
N LEU A 239 -9.08 -13.89 4.56
CA LEU A 239 -8.43 -14.89 5.38
C LEU A 239 -7.99 -16.02 4.48
N HIS A 240 -6.74 -16.47 4.66
CA HIS A 240 -6.20 -17.67 4.04
C HIS A 240 -5.96 -18.69 5.15
N TRP A 241 -6.51 -19.89 5.01
CA TRP A 241 -6.35 -20.95 6.00
C TRP A 241 -6.08 -22.29 5.35
N ARG A 242 -5.59 -23.22 6.17
CA ARG A 242 -5.49 -24.63 5.84
C ARG A 242 -6.56 -25.40 6.60
N ASP A 243 -7.31 -26.23 5.89
CA ASP A 243 -8.31 -27.10 6.49
C ASP A 243 -7.67 -28.34 7.16
N ALA A 244 -8.48 -29.17 7.79
CA ALA A 244 -8.02 -30.41 8.44
C ALA A 244 -7.44 -31.44 7.46
N TYR A 245 -7.74 -31.34 6.17
CA TYR A 245 -7.25 -32.23 5.11
C TYR A 245 -5.97 -31.69 4.44
N GLY A 246 -5.46 -30.55 4.88
CA GLY A 246 -4.24 -29.93 4.34
C GLY A 246 -4.47 -29.06 3.11
N GLN A 247 -5.72 -28.82 2.69
CA GLN A 247 -6.07 -27.97 1.56
C GLN A 247 -6.05 -26.50 1.97
N ASN A 248 -5.54 -25.64 1.08
CA ASN A 248 -5.52 -24.20 1.31
C ASN A 248 -6.81 -23.57 0.74
N HIS A 249 -7.43 -22.73 1.55
CA HIS A 249 -8.66 -22.02 1.20
C HIS A 249 -8.49 -20.53 1.47
N LYS A 250 -9.38 -19.74 0.85
CA LYS A 250 -9.49 -18.31 1.10
C LYS A 250 -10.94 -17.86 1.08
N ALA A 251 -11.25 -16.83 1.87
CA ALA A 251 -12.55 -16.17 1.91
C ALA A 251 -12.40 -14.72 2.36
N SER A 252 -13.18 -13.83 1.74
CA SER A 252 -13.27 -12.44 2.17
C SER A 252 -14.38 -12.26 3.21
N HIS A 253 -14.07 -11.49 4.26
CA HIS A 253 -15.02 -11.04 5.29
C HIS A 253 -15.23 -9.53 5.19
N PHE A 254 -16.50 -9.14 5.14
CA PHE A 254 -16.95 -7.76 5.10
C PHE A 254 -17.96 -7.55 6.24
N PRO A 255 -17.56 -6.94 7.36
CA PRO A 255 -18.46 -6.67 8.47
C PRO A 255 -19.67 -5.85 8.00
N ALA A 256 -20.86 -6.27 8.41
CA ALA A 256 -22.06 -5.48 8.20
C ALA A 256 -21.97 -4.18 9.02
N THR A 257 -22.12 -3.04 8.36
CA THR A 257 -22.11 -1.71 9.01
C THR A 257 -23.50 -1.25 9.44
N ARG A 258 -24.56 -1.98 9.05
CA ARG A 258 -25.93 -1.71 9.48
C ARG A 258 -26.35 -2.75 10.50
N PRO A 259 -26.88 -2.35 11.67
CA PRO A 259 -27.57 -3.27 12.54
C PRO A 259 -28.79 -3.82 11.80
N THR A 260 -28.85 -5.14 11.61
CA THR A 260 -30.05 -5.82 11.16
C THR A 260 -31.08 -5.78 12.28
N ALA A 261 -31.98 -4.79 12.20
CA ALA A 261 -33.21 -4.62 12.97
C ALA A 261 -33.09 -4.48 14.51
N GLU A 262 -33.66 -3.39 15.02
CA GLU A 262 -34.13 -3.17 16.41
C GLU A 262 -33.14 -3.43 17.57
N GLY A 263 -32.58 -2.36 18.15
CA GLY A 263 -32.29 -2.32 19.59
C GLY A 263 -30.85 -2.39 20.09
N SER A 264 -29.82 -2.28 19.26
CA SER A 264 -28.45 -2.11 19.81
C SER A 264 -28.21 -0.64 20.17
N GLU A 265 -28.75 -0.20 21.31
CA GLU A 265 -28.26 1.03 21.96
C GLU A 265 -26.75 0.89 22.16
N ALA A 266 -25.99 1.93 21.82
CA ALA A 266 -24.54 1.90 21.98
C ALA A 266 -24.17 1.74 23.46
N GLU A 267 -23.59 0.59 23.81
CA GLU A 267 -23.11 0.32 25.17
C GLU A 267 -21.92 1.24 25.51
N GLU A 268 -21.72 1.59 26.77
CA GLU A 268 -20.52 2.33 27.14
C GLU A 268 -19.28 1.42 27.09
N PHE A 269 -18.24 1.83 26.36
CA PHE A 269 -16.98 1.09 26.38
C PHE A 269 -16.26 1.32 27.71
N ARG A 270 -15.95 0.23 28.43
CA ARG A 270 -15.25 0.29 29.71
C ARG A 270 -13.98 -0.57 29.69
N ILE A 271 -12.99 -0.16 30.46
CA ILE A 271 -11.79 -0.93 30.76
C ILE A 271 -11.67 -1.07 32.26
N GLY A 272 -11.82 -2.30 32.77
CA GLY A 272 -11.50 -2.62 34.15
C GLY A 272 -10.00 -2.67 34.36
N PHE A 273 -9.51 -2.01 35.40
CA PHE A 273 -8.09 -2.03 35.76
C PHE A 273 -7.84 -3.15 36.77
N ARG A 274 -6.85 -4.00 36.49
CA ARG A 274 -6.31 -5.00 37.42
C ARG A 274 -4.88 -4.65 37.79
N PRO A 275 -4.36 -5.17 38.91
CA PRO A 275 -2.92 -5.15 39.15
C PRO A 275 -2.18 -5.71 37.93
N ARG A 276 -1.44 -4.84 37.22
CA ARG A 276 -0.68 -5.16 35.99
C ARG A 276 -1.51 -5.76 34.84
N GLY A 277 -2.82 -5.52 34.80
CA GLY A 277 -3.70 -6.12 33.81
C GLY A 277 -4.92 -5.28 33.47
N LEU A 278 -5.64 -5.70 32.42
CA LEU A 278 -6.78 -4.99 31.86
C LEU A 278 -7.94 -5.94 31.56
N ASP A 279 -9.15 -5.45 31.80
CA ASP A 279 -10.41 -6.08 31.39
C ASP A 279 -11.20 -5.15 30.48
N PRO A 280 -10.87 -5.10 29.19
CA PRO A 280 -11.67 -4.31 28.27
C PRO A 280 -13.03 -4.98 28.02
N SER A 281 -14.06 -4.18 27.77
CA SER A 281 -15.43 -4.67 27.47
C SER A 281 -15.52 -5.46 26.16
N ALA A 282 -14.52 -5.29 25.28
CA ALA A 282 -14.33 -6.06 24.07
C ALA A 282 -12.83 -6.18 23.76
N PRO A 283 -12.41 -7.17 22.95
CA PRO A 283 -11.02 -7.31 22.51
C PRO A 283 -10.49 -6.04 21.83
N ILE A 284 -9.26 -5.64 22.17
CA ILE A 284 -8.61 -4.45 21.63
C ILE A 284 -7.34 -4.86 20.88
N PRO A 285 -7.13 -4.41 19.62
CA PRO A 285 -5.86 -4.58 18.95
C PRO A 285 -4.74 -3.86 19.69
N ARG A 286 -3.67 -4.58 20.05
CA ARG A 286 -2.58 -4.07 20.89
C ARG A 286 -1.95 -2.80 20.31
N SER A 287 -1.86 -2.71 18.99
CA SER A 287 -1.33 -1.54 18.28
C SER A 287 -2.12 -0.25 18.43
N ARG A 288 -3.37 -0.30 18.93
CA ARG A 288 -4.16 0.90 19.26
C ARG A 288 -3.87 1.43 20.65
N VAL A 289 -3.13 0.68 21.48
CA VAL A 289 -3.04 0.91 22.92
C VAL A 289 -1.73 1.59 23.28
N TYR A 290 -1.85 2.69 24.02
CA TYR A 290 -0.76 3.22 24.82
C TYR A 290 -1.14 3.11 26.30
N LEU A 291 -0.14 2.80 27.12
CA LEU A 291 -0.26 2.69 28.56
C LEU A 291 0.52 3.83 29.19
N SER A 292 -0.04 4.45 30.22
CA SER A 292 0.76 5.21 31.18
C SER A 292 0.97 4.33 32.41
N VAL A 293 2.24 4.12 32.75
CA VAL A 293 2.68 3.27 33.87
C VAL A 293 3.53 4.08 34.85
N ILE A 294 3.40 3.76 36.14
CA ILE A 294 4.26 4.30 37.19
C ILE A 294 5.46 3.37 37.37
N LEU A 295 6.69 3.91 37.34
CA LEU A 295 7.91 3.16 37.63
C LEU A 295 8.09 2.91 39.13
N GLU A 296 7.91 3.95 39.95
CA GLU A 296 7.95 3.85 41.42
C GLU A 296 6.94 4.84 42.03
N ALA A 297 6.43 4.54 43.22
CA ALA A 297 5.48 5.41 43.90
C ALA A 297 6.08 6.80 44.14
N GLY A 298 5.52 7.83 43.50
CA GLY A 298 6.00 9.23 43.57
C GLY A 298 6.73 9.73 42.31
N LEU A 299 6.95 8.88 41.30
CA LEU A 299 7.48 9.28 39.99
C LEU A 299 6.35 9.59 39.00
N GLU A 300 6.62 10.49 38.05
CA GLU A 300 5.70 10.83 36.97
C GLU A 300 5.43 9.60 36.06
N PRO A 301 4.17 9.35 35.68
CA PRO A 301 3.84 8.27 34.75
C PRO A 301 4.51 8.50 33.39
N TYR A 302 5.11 7.46 32.81
CA TYR A 302 5.60 7.52 31.43
C TYR A 302 4.66 6.76 30.49
N MET A 303 4.56 7.24 29.25
CA MET A 303 3.75 6.62 28.21
C MET A 303 4.55 5.56 27.44
N ARG A 304 3.99 4.36 27.30
CA ARG A 304 4.52 3.25 26.52
C ARG A 304 3.47 2.81 25.49
N ALA A 305 3.81 2.86 24.20
CA ALA A 305 3.01 2.20 23.17
C ALA A 305 3.22 0.69 23.27
N LEU A 306 2.14 -0.09 23.15
CA LEU A 306 2.26 -1.53 23.04
C LEU A 306 2.49 -1.90 21.57
N SER A 307 3.61 -2.55 21.28
CA SER A 307 3.94 -3.01 19.93
C SER A 307 3.61 -4.49 19.77
N GLN A 308 3.28 -4.92 18.55
CA GLN A 308 3.10 -6.34 18.24
C GLN A 308 4.41 -7.16 18.37
N ASN A 309 5.57 -6.49 18.33
CA ASN A 309 6.89 -7.11 18.30
C ASN A 309 7.65 -6.96 19.63
N ASP A 310 6.94 -6.73 20.73
CA ASP A 310 7.56 -6.70 22.04
C ASP A 310 8.02 -8.13 22.38
N PRO A 311 9.34 -8.41 22.45
CA PRO A 311 9.85 -9.78 22.58
C PRO A 311 9.44 -10.44 23.91
N GLU A 312 8.94 -9.65 24.85
CA GLU A 312 8.54 -10.10 26.18
C GLU A 312 7.03 -10.41 26.28
N ASP A 313 6.22 -9.98 25.31
CA ASP A 313 4.79 -10.31 25.23
C ASP A 313 4.56 -11.67 24.56
N PRO A 314 3.45 -12.38 24.87
CA PRO A 314 3.10 -13.63 24.20
C PRO A 314 2.98 -13.42 22.68
N GLN A 315 3.82 -14.12 21.90
CA GLN A 315 3.80 -14.04 20.43
C GLN A 315 2.54 -14.63 19.81
N ASP A 316 1.77 -15.38 20.59
CA ASP A 316 0.59 -16.14 20.11
C ASP A 316 -0.69 -15.30 20.06
N SER A 317 -0.64 -14.05 20.54
CA SER A 317 -1.77 -13.11 20.52
C SER A 317 -1.30 -11.68 20.48
N ASP A 318 -1.85 -10.89 19.57
CA ASP A 318 -1.70 -9.43 19.51
C ASP A 318 -2.97 -8.69 19.98
N CYS A 319 -3.85 -9.39 20.68
CA CYS A 319 -5.03 -8.80 21.33
C CYS A 319 -4.77 -8.45 22.80
N ILE A 320 -5.45 -7.40 23.28
CA ILE A 320 -5.75 -7.20 24.70
C ILE A 320 -7.18 -7.72 24.93
N LEU A 321 -7.29 -8.82 25.67
CA LEU A 321 -8.54 -9.51 25.97
C LEU A 321 -8.97 -9.28 27.42
N PRO A 322 -10.23 -9.56 27.77
CA PRO A 322 -10.62 -9.68 29.18
C PRO A 322 -9.67 -10.61 29.94
N GLY A 323 -9.14 -10.15 31.08
CA GLY A 323 -8.14 -10.87 31.86
C GLY A 323 -6.70 -10.70 31.37
N TYR A 324 -6.43 -9.79 30.44
CA TYR A 324 -5.07 -9.52 29.95
C TYR A 324 -4.15 -9.16 31.12
N GLN A 325 -3.00 -9.82 31.18
CA GLN A 325 -1.94 -9.53 32.13
C GLN A 325 -0.65 -9.25 31.39
N ARG A 326 0.06 -8.21 31.83
CA ARG A 326 1.35 -7.88 31.26
C ARG A 326 2.45 -8.80 31.80
N PRO A 327 3.43 -9.18 30.98
CA PRO A 327 4.68 -9.76 31.46
C PRO A 327 5.33 -8.83 32.49
N LYS A 328 6.01 -9.39 33.49
CA LYS A 328 6.72 -8.59 34.50
C LYS A 328 8.03 -8.09 33.89
N ILE A 329 8.11 -6.79 33.61
CA ILE A 329 9.29 -6.16 33.01
C ILE A 329 9.95 -5.26 34.05
N GLY A 330 11.13 -5.65 34.53
CA GLY A 330 11.96 -4.84 35.44
C GLY A 330 11.20 -4.32 36.68
N HIS A 331 11.19 -2.99 36.84
CA HIS A 331 10.58 -2.24 37.94
C HIS A 331 9.20 -1.64 37.61
N GLU A 332 8.59 -1.97 36.47
CA GLU A 332 7.31 -1.36 36.09
C GLU A 332 6.20 -1.70 37.09
N GLY A 333 5.51 -0.66 37.57
CA GLY A 333 4.41 -0.74 38.52
C GLY A 333 3.03 -0.85 37.87
N ASP A 334 2.01 -0.41 38.59
CA ASP A 334 0.62 -0.51 38.16
C ASP A 334 0.30 0.37 36.94
N ILE A 335 -0.63 -0.11 36.12
CA ILE A 335 -1.22 0.67 35.02
C ILE A 335 -2.14 1.72 35.63
N VAL A 336 -1.88 2.99 35.36
CA VAL A 336 -2.69 4.11 35.88
C VAL A 336 -3.61 4.72 34.84
N GLN A 337 -3.22 4.63 33.57
CA GLN A 337 -4.02 5.10 32.46
C GLN A 337 -3.80 4.19 31.27
N VAL A 338 -4.89 3.91 30.57
CA VAL A 338 -4.87 3.31 29.24
C VAL A 338 -5.42 4.33 28.30
N GLY A 339 -4.90 4.39 27.10
CA GLY A 339 -5.76 4.92 26.07
C GLY A 339 -5.55 4.36 24.70
N LEU A 340 -6.53 4.70 23.88
CA LEU A 340 -6.82 4.06 22.62
C LEU A 340 -6.76 5.11 21.53
N THR A 341 -6.06 4.82 20.43
CA THR A 341 -5.99 5.70 19.27
C THR A 341 -6.68 5.09 18.06
N PHE A 342 -7.31 5.96 17.28
CA PHE A 342 -7.95 5.62 16.02
C PHE A 342 -7.40 6.49 14.91
N GLN A 343 -7.45 5.99 13.68
CA GLN A 343 -7.02 6.76 12.52
C GLN A 343 -8.01 7.91 12.28
N ALA A 344 -7.47 9.11 12.14
CA ALA A 344 -8.25 10.28 11.77
C ALA A 344 -8.47 10.34 10.24
N PRO A 345 -9.56 10.97 9.79
CA PRO A 345 -9.62 11.57 8.46
C PRO A 345 -8.43 12.52 8.24
N SER A 346 -7.92 12.60 7.01
CA SER A 346 -6.72 13.40 6.69
C SER A 346 -6.85 14.84 7.20
N GLY A 347 -5.85 15.31 7.96
CA GLY A 347 -5.78 16.69 8.47
C GLY A 347 -6.44 16.91 9.83
N GLN A 348 -6.97 15.88 10.49
CA GLN A 348 -7.50 15.95 11.85
C GLN A 348 -6.59 15.26 12.87
N PRO A 349 -6.60 15.69 14.15
CA PRO A 349 -5.94 14.96 15.22
C PRO A 349 -6.56 13.57 15.38
N TRP A 350 -5.74 12.59 15.73
CA TRP A 350 -6.18 11.20 15.91
C TRP A 350 -7.19 11.12 17.05
N PRO A 351 -8.41 10.60 16.81
CA PRO A 351 -9.36 10.38 17.88
C PRO A 351 -8.74 9.49 18.97
N ARG A 352 -8.90 9.93 20.21
CA ARG A 352 -8.23 9.36 21.37
C ARG A 352 -9.22 9.19 22.51
N ALA A 353 -9.22 8.01 23.12
CA ALA A 353 -9.94 7.72 24.35
C ALA A 353 -8.93 7.47 25.47
N ASP A 354 -9.13 8.11 26.61
CA ASP A 354 -8.30 7.95 27.80
C ASP A 354 -9.15 7.39 28.94
N PHE A 355 -8.71 6.28 29.50
CA PHE A 355 -9.31 5.60 30.64
C PHE A 355 -8.33 5.68 31.80
N ARG A 356 -8.79 6.11 32.96
CA ARG A 356 -7.98 6.22 34.18
C ARG A 356 -8.52 5.26 35.23
N ARG A 357 -7.60 4.72 36.05
CA ARG A 357 -7.93 3.84 37.16
C ARG A 357 -8.78 4.52 38.22
#